data_AF-A0A2D8UBH5-F1
#
_entry.id   AF-A0A2D8UBH5-F1
#
_cell.length_a   1.000
_cell.length_b   1.000
_cell.length_c   1.000
_cell.angle_alpha   90.00
_cell.angle_beta   90.00
_cell.angle_gamma   90.00
#
_symmetry.space_group_name_H-M   'P 1'
#
loop_
_entity.id
_entity.type
_entity.pdbx_description
1 polymer ?
#
loop_
_entity_poly.entity_id
_entity_poly.type
_entity_poly.pdbx_seq_one_letter_code
_entity_poly.pdbx_strand_id
1 'polypeptide(L)'
;MDKVARLPDKYLDSAKSIIKENRSKTQCKACYDRGYIGTNQDNMVVPCSKCVNVEEVMIKWREYVRNDGELTALYGDYFEEEEERPE
;
A
#
# COMPACT_ATOMS: atom_id res chain seq x y z
N MET A 1 -1.93 -16.57 -13.12
CA MET A 1 -0.83 -15.84 -12.44
C MET A 1 -1.01 -14.40 -12.81
N ASP A 2 -1.99 -13.79 -12.16
CA ASP A 2 -2.39 -12.42 -12.38
C ASP A 2 -1.24 -11.53 -11.91
N LYS A 3 -0.53 -10.97 -12.87
CA LYS A 3 0.57 -10.05 -12.59
C LYS A 3 -0.06 -8.76 -12.10
N VAL A 4 0.04 -8.50 -10.81
CA VAL A 4 -0.26 -7.19 -10.22
C VAL A 4 0.47 -6.13 -11.03
N ALA A 5 -0.26 -5.13 -11.52
CA ALA A 5 0.33 -4.07 -12.33
C ALA A 5 1.38 -3.29 -11.51
N ARG A 6 2.49 -2.94 -12.16
CA ARG A 6 3.52 -2.09 -11.54
C ARG A 6 2.92 -0.72 -11.21
N LEU A 7 3.09 -0.26 -9.98
CA LEU A 7 2.62 1.04 -9.52
C LEU A 7 3.34 2.18 -10.24
N PRO A 8 2.64 3.13 -10.88
CA PRO A 8 3.27 4.31 -11.46
C PRO A 8 3.98 5.17 -10.42
N ASP A 9 5.16 5.69 -10.76
CA ASP A 9 6.04 6.43 -9.82
C ASP A 9 5.36 7.63 -9.15
N LYS A 10 4.40 8.27 -9.85
CA LYS A 10 3.63 9.40 -9.30
C LYS A 10 2.81 9.06 -8.05
N TYR A 11 2.49 7.79 -7.84
CA TYR A 11 1.74 7.32 -6.66
C TYR A 11 2.64 6.82 -5.52
N LEU A 12 3.96 6.68 -5.75
CA LEU A 12 4.89 6.24 -4.72
C LEU A 12 4.87 7.16 -3.50
N ASP A 13 4.80 8.47 -3.71
CA ASP A 13 4.84 9.42 -2.61
C ASP A 13 3.52 9.45 -1.83
N SER A 14 2.38 9.23 -2.48
CA SER A 14 1.08 9.02 -1.82
C SER A 14 1.12 7.76 -0.95
N ALA A 15 1.61 6.63 -1.49
CA ALA A 15 1.74 5.38 -0.75
C ALA A 15 2.66 5.54 0.48
N LYS A 16 3.81 6.19 0.33
CA LYS A 16 4.72 6.50 1.46
C LYS A 16 4.05 7.41 2.50
N SER A 17 3.21 8.35 2.08
CA SER A 17 2.54 9.30 2.97
C SER A 17 1.49 8.60 3.83
N ILE A 18 0.66 7.75 3.21
CA ILE A 18 -0.29 6.88 3.93
C ILE A 18 0.47 6.03 4.96
N ILE A 19 1.58 5.40 4.59
CA ILE A 19 2.39 4.61 5.53
C ILE A 19 2.89 5.44 6.72
N LYS A 20 3.33 6.68 6.48
CA LYS A 20 3.83 7.57 7.54
C LYS A 20 2.74 8.01 8.51
N GLU A 21 1.53 8.25 8.02
CA GLU A 21 0.39 8.66 8.83
C GLU A 21 -0.12 7.52 9.74
N ASN A 22 0.05 6.27 9.33
CA ASN A 22 -0.39 5.08 10.08
C ASN A 22 0.74 4.42 10.87
N ARG A 23 1.74 5.20 11.26
CA ARG A 23 2.83 4.73 12.12
C ARG A 23 2.33 4.57 13.55
N SER A 24 2.44 3.35 14.07
CA SER A 24 2.23 3.08 15.50
C SER A 24 3.40 3.57 16.37
N LYS A 25 4.59 3.79 15.77
CA LYS A 25 5.79 4.29 16.48
C LYS A 25 6.61 5.26 15.63
N THR A 26 7.10 6.31 16.26
CA THR A 26 8.00 7.32 15.66
C THR A 26 9.45 6.87 15.58
N GLN A 27 9.88 5.90 16.40
CA GLN A 27 11.21 5.31 16.37
C GLN A 27 11.16 3.80 16.05
N CYS A 28 11.94 3.37 15.06
CA CYS A 28 12.02 1.99 14.59
C CYS A 28 13.38 1.69 13.93
N LYS A 29 14.13 0.75 14.51
CA LYS A 29 15.41 0.28 13.99
C LYS A 29 15.28 -0.57 12.71
N ALA A 30 14.12 -1.16 12.46
CA ALA A 30 13.91 -2.03 11.30
C ALA A 30 13.80 -1.23 9.98
N CYS A 31 13.10 -0.10 10.01
CA CYS A 31 12.95 0.79 8.85
C CYS A 31 13.73 2.10 8.96
N TYR A 32 14.54 2.28 10.02
CA TYR A 32 15.25 3.53 10.32
C TYR A 32 14.32 4.75 10.28
N ASP A 33 13.20 4.65 10.99
CA ASP A 33 12.18 5.71 11.12
C ASP A 33 11.47 6.13 9.83
N ARG A 34 11.67 5.41 8.72
CA ARG A 34 11.01 5.70 7.42
C ARG A 34 9.54 5.29 7.37
N GLY A 35 9.15 4.28 8.14
CA GLY A 35 7.83 3.64 8.09
C GLY A 35 7.71 2.51 7.06
N TYR A 36 8.65 2.38 6.12
CA TYR A 36 8.65 1.33 5.09
C TYR A 36 10.05 0.72 4.94
N ILE A 37 10.12 -0.49 4.37
CA ILE A 37 11.37 -1.23 4.15
C ILE A 37 11.98 -0.89 2.79
N GLY A 38 11.15 -0.72 1.76
CA GLY A 38 11.55 -0.40 0.40
C GLY A 38 10.39 -0.53 -0.57
N THR A 39 10.69 -0.71 -1.85
CA THR A 39 9.72 -1.06 -2.90
C THR A 39 9.95 -2.48 -3.40
N ASN A 40 8.90 -3.18 -3.81
CA ASN A 40 9.02 -4.50 -4.44
C ASN A 40 9.27 -4.38 -5.96
N GLN A 41 9.23 -5.51 -6.68
CA GLN A 41 9.43 -5.56 -8.14
C GLN A 41 8.37 -4.76 -8.92
N ASP A 42 7.17 -4.66 -8.35
CA ASP A 42 6.03 -3.93 -8.90
C ASP A 42 5.97 -2.49 -8.43
N ASN A 43 7.06 -1.95 -7.87
CA ASN A 43 7.14 -0.58 -7.36
C ASN A 43 6.17 -0.28 -6.20
N MET A 44 5.62 -1.30 -5.55
CA MET A 44 4.75 -1.14 -4.39
C MET A 44 5.59 -0.94 -3.14
N VAL A 45 5.21 0.05 -2.32
CA VAL A 45 5.92 0.38 -1.07
C VAL A 45 5.60 -0.68 -0.02
N VAL A 46 6.62 -1.30 0.56
CA VAL A 46 6.47 -2.35 1.58
C VAL A 46 6.48 -1.71 2.97
N PRO A 47 5.33 -1.61 3.68
CA PRO A 47 5.27 -1.02 5.01
C PRO A 47 6.06 -1.83 6.04
N CYS A 48 6.55 -1.14 7.06
CA CYS A 48 7.28 -1.79 8.16
C CYS A 48 6.29 -2.39 9.17
N SER A 49 6.18 -3.72 9.18
CA SER A 49 5.32 -4.46 10.12
C SER A 49 5.65 -4.28 11.60
N LYS A 50 6.79 -3.65 11.95
CA LYS A 50 7.21 -3.38 13.34
C LYS A 50 6.73 -2.05 13.90
N CYS A 51 6.42 -1.07 13.04
CA CYS A 51 6.11 0.30 13.47
C CYS A 51 4.97 0.96 12.69
N VAL A 52 4.31 0.21 11.81
CA VAL A 52 3.18 0.67 11.00
C VAL A 52 2.03 -0.31 11.19
N ASN A 53 0.82 0.23 11.31
CA ASN A 53 -0.39 -0.56 11.25
C ASN A 53 -0.66 -0.97 9.79
N VAL A 54 -0.21 -2.16 9.40
CA VAL A 54 -0.31 -2.63 8.00
C VAL A 54 -1.76 -2.77 7.58
N GLU A 55 -2.64 -3.23 8.46
CA GLU A 55 -4.07 -3.37 8.18
C GLU A 55 -4.70 -2.02 7.84
N GLU A 56 -4.42 -0.99 8.64
CA GLU A 56 -4.96 0.35 8.42
C GLU A 56 -4.35 1.02 7.17
N VAL A 57 -3.08 0.77 6.87
CA VAL A 57 -2.47 1.19 5.61
C VAL A 57 -3.18 0.56 4.41
N MET A 58 -3.50 -0.74 4.46
CA MET A 58 -4.19 -1.43 3.37
C MET A 58 -5.62 -0.90 3.17
N ILE A 59 -6.34 -0.59 4.26
CA ILE A 59 -7.68 0.03 4.17
C ILE A 59 -7.58 1.40 3.48
N LYS A 60 -6.72 2.30 3.97
CA LYS A 60 -6.56 3.64 3.39
C LYS A 60 -5.99 3.59 1.96
N TRP A 61 -5.15 2.61 1.66
CA TRP A 61 -4.65 2.40 0.30
C TRP A 61 -5.76 1.98 -0.65
N ARG A 62 -6.64 1.06 -0.25
CA ARG A 62 -7.82 0.68 -1.06
C ARG A 62 -8.75 1.87 -1.28
N GLU A 63 -9.02 2.66 -0.25
CA GLU A 63 -9.79 3.90 -0.39
C GLU A 63 -9.13 4.89 -1.35
N TYR A 64 -7.81 5.06 -1.27
CA TYR A 64 -7.05 5.92 -2.19
C TYR A 64 -7.15 5.43 -3.64
N VAL A 65 -6.99 4.12 -3.86
CA VAL A 65 -7.14 3.49 -5.16
C VAL A 65 -8.55 3.72 -5.73
N ARG A 66 -9.61 3.46 -4.93
CA ARG A 66 -11.02 3.65 -5.34
C ARG A 66 -11.36 5.11 -5.68
N ASN A 67 -10.66 6.07 -5.09
CA ASN A 67 -10.85 7.50 -5.36
C ASN A 67 -10.04 8.03 -6.56
N ASP A 68 -9.03 7.27 -7.01
CA ASP A 68 -8.21 7.63 -8.16
C ASP A 68 -8.60 6.76 -9.37
N GLY A 69 -9.17 7.37 -10.39
CA GLY A 69 -9.71 6.62 -11.54
C GLY A 69 -8.66 5.81 -12.31
N GLU A 70 -7.39 6.21 -12.30
CA GLU A 70 -6.32 5.47 -12.96
C GLU A 70 -5.86 4.28 -12.12
N LEU A 71 -5.72 4.45 -10.80
CA LEU A 71 -5.45 3.33 -9.90
C LEU A 71 -6.63 2.35 -9.86
N THR A 72 -7.87 2.83 -9.89
CA THR A 72 -9.06 1.98 -9.99
C THR A 72 -9.05 1.18 -11.28
N ALA A 73 -8.66 1.78 -12.42
CA ALA A 73 -8.52 1.03 -13.67
C ALA A 73 -7.38 -0.02 -13.63
N LEU A 74 -6.34 0.20 -12.81
CA LEU A 74 -5.19 -0.71 -12.69
C LEU A 74 -5.40 -1.84 -11.66
N TYR A 75 -6.13 -1.55 -10.57
CA TYR A 75 -6.24 -2.41 -9.40
C TYR A 75 -7.68 -2.67 -8.95
N GLY A 76 -8.68 -2.01 -9.54
CA GLY A 76 -10.09 -2.14 -9.15
C GLY A 76 -10.56 -3.58 -9.19
N ASP A 77 -10.30 -4.26 -10.30
CA ASP A 77 -10.63 -5.68 -10.48
C ASP A 77 -9.95 -6.56 -9.41
N TYR A 78 -8.70 -6.25 -9.02
CA TYR A 78 -7.97 -6.99 -7.98
C TYR A 78 -8.63 -6.87 -6.60
N PHE A 79 -9.25 -5.72 -6.30
CA PHE A 79 -9.91 -5.49 -5.03
C PHE A 79 -11.39 -5.92 -5.02
N GLU A 80 -12.08 -5.92 -6.15
CA GLU A 80 -13.43 -6.50 -6.28
C GLU A 80 -13.40 -8.03 -6.22
N GLU A 81 -12.41 -8.68 -6.86
CA GLU A 81 -12.27 -10.14 -6.86
C GLU A 81 -11.90 -10.72 -5.48
N GLU A 82 -11.32 -9.89 -4.59
CA GLU A 82 -11.02 -10.24 -3.19
C GLU A 82 -12.28 -10.20 -2.28
N GLU A 83 -13.30 -9.39 -2.62
CA GLU A 83 -14.58 -9.35 -1.90
C GLU A 83 -15.50 -10.52 -2.28
N GLU A 84 -15.36 -11.09 -3.48
CA GLU A 84 -16.26 -12.12 -4.02
C GLU A 84 -15.88 -13.57 -3.65
N ARG A 85 -14.83 -13.78 -2.85
CA ARG A 85 -14.41 -15.11 -2.36
C ARG A 85 -14.68 -15.27 -0.85
N PRO A 86 -15.95 -15.47 -0.43
CA PRO A 86 -16.22 -15.96 0.91
C PRO A 86 -15.78 -17.43 0.99
N GLU A 87 -14.84 -17.73 1.88
CA GLU A 87 -14.60 -19.11 2.34
C GLU A 87 -15.78 -19.63 3.18
#